data_AF-A0A2V5Q057-F1
#
_entry.id   AF-A0A2V5Q057-F1
#
_cell.length_a   1.000
_cell.length_b   1.000
_cell.length_c   1.000
_cell.angle_alpha   90.00
_cell.angle_beta   90.00
_cell.angle_gamma   90.00
#
_symmetry.space_group_name_H-M   'P 1'
#
loop_
_entity.id
_entity.type
_entity.pdbx_description
1 polymer ?
#
loop_
_entity_poly.entity_id
_entity_poly.type
_entity_poly.pdbx_seq_one_letter_code
_entity_poly.pdbx_strand_id
1 'polypeptide(L)' 'MMNRHRLVPAAALAGFMTLASLAFGQRTIVVDAGHGGFDRGGVPYQRIGEKNLTLDVAQRLKRVLQGAGYRVIMT' A
#
# COMPACT_ATOMS: atom_id res chain seq x y z
N MET A 1 21.28 30.10 39.53
CA MET A 1 20.12 29.19 39.35
C MET A 1 19.85 29.09 37.84
N MET A 2 20.50 28.14 37.15
CA MET A 2 20.44 28.05 35.67
C MET A 2 19.56 26.87 35.25
N ASN A 3 18.41 27.19 34.66
CA ASN A 3 17.50 26.25 34.03
C ASN A 3 18.17 25.64 32.79
N ARG A 4 18.58 24.37 32.87
CA ARG A 4 19.06 23.61 31.72
C ARG A 4 17.85 23.14 30.91
N HIS A 5 17.49 23.89 29.88
CA HIS A 5 16.56 23.41 28.85
C HIS A 5 17.19 22.17 28.20
N ARG A 6 16.61 20.99 28.50
CA ARG A 6 17.02 19.71 27.91
C ARG A 6 16.64 19.72 26.44
N LEU A 7 17.53 20.26 25.60
CA LEU A 7 17.47 20.07 24.16
C LEU A 7 17.78 18.60 23.89
N VAL A 8 16.75 17.83 23.58
CA VAL A 8 16.94 16.47 23.04
C VAL A 8 17.64 16.64 21.69
N PRO A 9 18.86 16.10 21.50
CA PRO A 9 19.56 16.25 20.23
C PRO A 9 18.73 15.62 19.11
N ALA A 10 18.66 16.28 17.96
CA ALA A 10 17.87 15.83 16.81
C ALA A 10 18.16 14.38 16.39
N ALA A 11 19.38 13.90 16.62
CA ALA A 11 19.78 12.51 16.40
C ALA A 11 19.03 11.49 17.28
N ALA A 12 18.73 11.84 18.54
CA ALA A 12 17.96 10.98 19.44
C ALA A 12 16.48 10.91 19.04
N LEU A 13 15.93 12.03 18.55
CA LEU A 13 14.57 12.08 18.02
C LEU A 13 14.43 11.30 16.70
N ALA A 14 15.42 11.44 15.81
CA ALA A 14 15.49 10.68 14.57
C ALA A 14 15.59 9.17 14.85
N GLY A 15 16.49 8.75 15.74
CA GLY A 15 16.66 7.34 16.11
C GLY A 15 15.41 6.70 16.72
N PHE A 16 14.67 7.45 17.55
CA PHE A 16 13.39 6.99 18.09
C PHE A 16 12.31 6.85 17.00
N MET A 17 12.24 7.80 16.05
CA MET A 17 11.30 7.72 14.91
C MET A 17 11.60 6.54 13.98
N THR A 18 12.88 6.22 13.72
CA THR A 18 13.24 5.04 12.91
C THR A 18 12.87 3.73 13.61
N LEU A 19 13.13 3.62 14.91
CA LEU A 19 12.78 2.43 15.71
C LEU A 19 11.27 2.25 15.81
N ALA A 20 10.51 3.33 16.03
CA ALA A 20 9.05 3.29 16.03
C ALA A 20 8.50 2.85 14.65
N SER A 21 9.06 3.36 13.56
CA SER A 21 8.66 2.98 12.19
C SER A 21 8.92 1.51 11.88
N LEU A 22 9.99 0.92 12.42
CA LEU A 22 10.29 -0.51 12.30
C LEU A 22 9.38 -1.37 13.19
N ALA A 23 8.95 -0.85 14.34
CA ALA A 23 8.05 -1.56 15.25
C ALA A 23 6.60 -1.66 14.71
N PHE A 24 6.15 -0.68 13.94
CA PHE A 24 4.89 -0.77 13.20
C PHE A 24 5.13 -1.45 11.84
N GLY A 25 5.08 -2.79 11.83
CA GLY A 25 5.27 -3.59 10.62
C GLY A 25 4.39 -3.16 9.44
N GLN A 26 4.92 -3.25 8.22
CA GLN A 26 4.19 -2.89 7.00
C GLN A 26 2.88 -3.68 6.89
N ARG A 27 1.75 -2.96 6.95
CA ARG A 27 0.43 -3.55 6.75
C ARG A 27 0.33 -4.10 5.32
N THR A 28 -0.12 -5.35 5.21
CA THR A 28 -0.29 -6.03 3.93
C THR A 28 -1.75 -5.92 3.48
N ILE A 29 -1.95 -5.53 2.22
CA ILE A 29 -3.26 -5.50 1.56
C ILE A 29 -3.22 -6.47 0.38
N VAL A 30 -4.23 -7.33 0.29
CA VAL A 30 -4.44 -8.19 -0.87
C VAL A 30 -5.48 -7.52 -1.77
N VAL A 31 -5.16 -7.36 -3.05
CA VAL A 31 -6.06 -6.82 -4.06
C VAL A 31 -6.34 -7.92 -5.07
N ASP A 32 -7.59 -8.36 -5.12
CA ASP A 32 -8.06 -9.39 -6.04
C ASP A 32 -8.60 -8.77 -7.32
N ALA A 33 -7.94 -9.06 -8.45
CA ALA A 33 -8.44 -8.65 -9.75
C ALA A 33 -9.42 -9.73 -10.25
N GLY A 34 -10.71 -9.56 -9.91
CA GLY A 34 -11.72 -10.58 -10.18
C GLY A 34 -11.76 -11.06 -11.63
N HIS A 35 -12.12 -12.34 -11.79
CA HIS A 35 -12.08 -13.14 -13.02
C HIS A 35 -10.64 -13.45 -13.46
N GLY A 36 -10.41 -13.88 -14.71
CA GLY A 36 -9.06 -14.16 -15.21
C GLY A 36 -8.98 -15.42 -16.06
N GLY A 37 -7.90 -15.52 -16.84
CA GLY A 37 -7.67 -16.66 -17.73
C GLY A 37 -8.84 -16.88 -18.70
N PHE A 38 -9.47 -18.05 -18.61
CA PHE A 38 -10.64 -18.42 -19.42
C PHE A 38 -11.89 -17.65 -19.02
N ASP A 39 -12.08 -17.35 -17.73
CA ASP A 39 -13.23 -16.61 -17.27
C ASP A 39 -13.08 -15.12 -17.61
N ARG A 40 -13.93 -14.65 -18.52
CA ARG A 40 -13.92 -13.27 -19.01
C ARG A 40 -14.64 -12.31 -18.06
N GLY A 41 -15.63 -12.80 -17.34
CA GLY A 41 -16.62 -11.97 -16.65
C GLY A 41 -17.46 -11.07 -17.54
N GLY A 42 -18.28 -10.25 -16.91
CA GLY A 42 -19.19 -9.32 -17.56
C GLY A 42 -20.38 -10.00 -18.24
N VAL A 43 -21.12 -9.21 -19.05
CA VAL A 43 -22.32 -9.67 -19.76
C VAL A 43 -22.01 -9.99 -21.24
N PRO A 44 -22.85 -10.82 -21.90
CA PRO A 44 -22.68 -11.14 -23.31
C PRO A 44 -22.59 -9.89 -24.20
N TYR A 45 -21.85 -10.00 -25.31
CA TYR A 45 -21.67 -8.96 -26.34
C TYR A 45 -20.91 -7.69 -25.93
N GLN A 46 -20.50 -7.53 -24.66
CA GLN A 46 -19.56 -6.47 -24.31
C GLN A 46 -18.27 -6.64 -25.12
N ARG A 47 -17.68 -5.53 -25.59
CA ARG A 47 -16.41 -5.56 -26.33
C ARG A 47 -15.21 -5.83 -25.41
N ILE A 48 -15.22 -5.24 -24.22
CA ILE A 48 -14.18 -5.40 -23.21
C ILE A 48 -14.73 -6.32 -22.12
N GLY A 49 -13.98 -7.37 -21.77
CA GLY A 49 -14.35 -8.25 -20.67
C GLY A 49 -14.08 -7.61 -19.32
N GLU A 50 -14.87 -7.96 -18.31
CA GLU A 50 -14.72 -7.46 -16.95
C GLU A 50 -13.30 -7.67 -16.42
N LYS A 51 -12.70 -8.84 -16.66
CA LYS A 51 -11.32 -9.17 -16.26
C LYS A 51 -10.27 -8.13 -16.65
N ASN A 52 -10.46 -7.45 -17.79
CA ASN A 52 -9.51 -6.47 -18.27
C ASN A 52 -9.63 -5.16 -17.48
N LEU A 53 -10.87 -4.79 -17.11
CA LEU A 53 -11.15 -3.59 -16.34
C LEU A 53 -10.76 -3.79 -14.87
N THR A 54 -11.08 -4.94 -14.29
CA THR A 54 -10.69 -5.28 -12.91
C THR A 54 -9.18 -5.28 -12.77
N LEU A 55 -8.44 -5.89 -13.72
CA LEU A 55 -6.98 -5.88 -13.70
C LEU A 55 -6.40 -4.46 -13.84
N ASP A 56 -6.91 -3.63 -14.76
CA ASP A 56 -6.43 -2.24 -14.92
C ASP A 56 -6.65 -1.41 -13.65
N VAL A 57 -7.84 -1.49 -13.05
CA VAL A 57 -8.16 -0.78 -11.81
C VAL A 57 -7.31 -1.30 -10.66
N ALA A 58 -7.16 -2.62 -10.52
CA ALA A 58 -6.38 -3.23 -9.47
C ALA A 58 -4.88 -2.83 -9.56
N GLN A 59 -4.32 -2.73 -10.76
CA GLN A 59 -2.95 -2.24 -10.98
C GLN A 59 -2.78 -0.75 -10.62
N ARG A 60 -3.80 0.09 -10.88
CA ARG A 60 -3.80 1.49 -10.44
C ARG A 60 -3.86 1.59 -8.92
N LEU A 61 -4.74 0.81 -8.30
CA LEU A 61 -4.89 0.77 -6.85
C LEU A 61 -3.61 0.30 -6.16
N LYS A 62 -2.96 -0.76 -6.69
CA LYS A 62 -1.66 -1.23 -6.21
C LYS A 62 -0.64 -0.10 -6.14
N ARG A 63 -0.51 0.71 -7.20
CA ARG A 63 0.45 1.82 -7.24
C ARG A 63 0.17 2.87 -6.16
N VAL A 64 -1.09 3.22 -5.96
CA VAL A 64 -1.50 4.18 -4.92
C VAL A 64 -1.18 3.64 -3.53
N LEU A 65 -1.56 2.39 -3.25
CA LEU A 65 -1.33 1.76 -1.94
C LEU A 65 0.16 1.56 -1.64
N GLN A 66 0.95 1.15 -2.63
CA GLN A 66 2.41 1.04 -2.46
C GLN A 66 3.04 2.41 -2.21
N GLY A 67 2.58 3.47 -2.90
CA GLY A 67 3.00 4.84 -2.65
C GLY A 67 2.66 5.34 -1.24
N ALA A 68 1.62 4.78 -0.62
CA ALA A 68 1.23 5.06 0.76
C ALA A 68 1.94 4.17 1.81
N GLY A 69 2.90 3.33 1.39
CA GLY A 69 3.72 2.52 2.30
C GLY A 69 3.18 1.13 2.62
N TYR A 70 2.10 0.69 1.98
CA TYR A 70 1.55 -0.65 2.16
C TYR A 70 2.30 -1.70 1.35
N ARG A 71 2.43 -2.92 1.90
CA ARG A 71 2.79 -4.10 1.10
C ARG A 71 1.53 -4.56 0.37
N VAL A 72 1.58 -4.64 -0.96
CA VAL A 72 0.42 -5.06 -1.77
C VAL A 72 0.72 -6.37 -2.47
N ILE A 73 -0.17 -7.34 -2.31
CA ILE A 73 -0.17 -8.62 -3.03
C ILE A 73 -1.36 -8.63 -3.96
N MET A 74 -1.15 -9.06 -5.20
CA MET A 74 -2.21 -9.19 -6.21
C MET A 74 -2.61 -10.65 -6.34
N THR A 75 -3.90 -10.91 -6.59
CA THR A 75 -4.41 -12.20 -7.05
C THR A 75 -5.13 -12.05 -8.38
#